data_AF-A0A536JUE9-F1
#
_entry.id   AF-A0A536JUE9-F1
#
_cell.length_a   1.000
_cell.length_b   1.000
_cell.length_c   1.000
_cell.angle_alpha   90.00
_cell.angle_beta   90.00
_cell.angle_gamma   90.00
#
_symmetry.space_group_name_H-M   'P 1'
#
loop_
_entity.id
_entity.type
_entity.pdbx_description
1 polymer ?
#
loop_
_entity_poly.entity_id
_entity_poly.type
_entity_poly.pdbx_seq_one_letter_code
_entity_poly.pdbx_strand_id
1 'polypeptide(L)'
;MQPLGHALSVFVPGYGLWQVHRHFALIGSGLEKVGAKTKVDPLTATIGVALWSLTFLHYSTEPLFVALDMIELLAATAVVVYGQRALNQYWRARPGPSIEERVLPADWIAMGLAAAYFLSWVLTYVTTATN
;
A
#
# COMPACT_ATOMS: atom_id res chain seq x y z
N MET A 1 -17.80 2.89 -7.92
CA MET A 1 -18.44 1.56 -7.76
C MET A 1 -19.49 1.68 -6.68
N GLN A 2 -20.68 1.12 -6.86
CA GLN A 2 -21.65 1.02 -5.77
C GLN A 2 -21.11 0.04 -4.69
N PRO A 3 -21.37 0.26 -3.40
CA PRO A 3 -20.77 -0.51 -2.29
C PRO A 3 -20.92 -2.03 -2.42
N LEU A 4 -22.08 -2.49 -2.91
CA LEU A 4 -22.36 -3.90 -3.13
C LEU A 4 -21.44 -4.52 -4.19
N GLY A 5 -21.20 -3.81 -5.30
CA GLY A 5 -20.29 -4.27 -6.34
C GLY A 5 -18.84 -4.33 -5.85
N HIS A 6 -18.43 -3.45 -4.94
CA HIS A 6 -17.12 -3.52 -4.29
C HIS A 6 -17.02 -4.74 -3.36
N ALA A 7 -18.05 -4.99 -2.54
CA ALA A 7 -18.09 -6.15 -1.66
C ALA A 7 -18.07 -7.48 -2.44
N LEU A 8 -18.88 -7.57 -3.51
CA LEU A 8 -18.91 -8.77 -4.36
C LEU A 8 -17.61 -9.00 -5.13
N SER A 9 -16.88 -7.92 -5.44
CA SER A 9 -15.62 -8.01 -6.18
C SER A 9 -14.48 -8.69 -5.42
N VAL A 10 -14.59 -8.77 -4.09
CA VAL A 10 -13.63 -9.49 -3.23
C VAL A 10 -13.66 -11.00 -3.52
N PHE A 11 -14.79 -11.53 -3.98
CA PHE A 11 -14.95 -12.96 -4.29
C PHE A 11 -14.46 -13.35 -5.68
N VAL A 12 -14.04 -12.40 -6.53
CA VAL A 12 -13.52 -12.70 -7.86
C VAL A 12 -12.00 -12.84 -7.78
N PRO A 13 -11.45 -14.06 -7.96
CA PRO A 13 -10.01 -14.27 -7.86
C PRO A 13 -9.23 -13.36 -8.81
N GLY A 14 -8.18 -12.72 -8.31
CA GLY A 14 -7.34 -11.83 -9.11
C GLY A 14 -7.98 -10.49 -9.49
N TYR A 15 -9.28 -10.27 -9.27
CA TYR A 15 -9.93 -8.98 -9.59
C TYR A 15 -9.35 -7.83 -8.77
N GLY A 16 -9.02 -8.06 -7.49
CA GLY A 16 -8.33 -7.08 -6.65
C GLY A 16 -6.99 -6.66 -7.25
N LEU A 17 -6.18 -7.62 -7.71
CA LEU A 17 -4.89 -7.35 -8.36
C LEU A 17 -5.06 -6.62 -9.69
N TRP A 18 -6.07 -6.99 -10.49
CA TRP A 18 -6.42 -6.26 -11.71
C TRP A 18 -6.84 -4.81 -11.42
N GLN A 19 -7.61 -4.58 -10.35
CA GLN A 19 -8.04 -3.25 -9.94
C GLN A 19 -6.84 -2.39 -9.50
N VAL A 20 -5.90 -2.98 -8.76
CA VAL A 20 -4.62 -2.35 -8.39
C VAL A 20 -3.83 -1.97 -9.64
N HIS A 21 -3.65 -2.91 -10.57
CA HIS A 21 -2.96 -2.64 -11.83
C HIS A 21 -3.60 -1.47 -12.58
N ARG A 22 -4.93 -1.46 -12.73
CA ARG A 22 -5.66 -0.37 -13.38
C ARG A 22 -5.51 0.96 -12.65
N HIS A 23 -5.48 0.94 -11.32
CA HIS A 23 -5.28 2.13 -10.51
C HIS A 23 -3.91 2.76 -10.78
N PHE A 24 -2.84 1.97 -10.73
CA PHE A 24 -1.48 2.47 -11.00
C PHE A 24 -1.26 2.84 -12.47
N ALA A 25 -1.89 2.13 -13.41
CA ALA A 25 -1.88 2.51 -14.83
C ALA A 25 -2.54 3.87 -15.07
N LEU A 26 -3.64 4.16 -14.37
CA LEU A 26 -4.29 5.47 -14.43
C LEU A 26 -3.36 6.57 -13.90
N ILE A 27 -2.70 6.35 -12.77
CA ILE A 27 -1.71 7.29 -12.22
C ILE A 27 -0.58 7.54 -13.22
N GLY A 28 -0.01 6.48 -13.80
CA GLY A 28 1.03 6.56 -14.83
C GLY A 28 0.59 7.42 -16.02
N SER A 29 -0.61 7.16 -16.55
CA SER A 29 -1.16 7.95 -17.66
C SER A 29 -1.37 9.43 -17.30
N GLY A 30 -1.70 9.74 -16.04
CA GLY A 30 -1.81 11.11 -15.55
C GLY A 30 -0.45 11.79 -15.52
N LEU A 31 0.58 11.11 -15.02
CA LEU A 31 1.96 11.60 -14.96
C LEU A 31 2.54 11.86 -16.35
N GLU A 32 2.28 11.00 -17.32
CA GLU A 32 2.71 11.19 -18.70
C GLU A 32 2.10 12.45 -19.32
N LYS A 33 0.80 12.69 -19.09
CA LYS A 33 0.10 13.90 -19.59
C LYS A 33 0.70 15.21 -19.09
N VAL A 34 1.28 15.21 -17.90
CA VAL A 34 1.90 16.40 -17.29
C VAL A 34 3.42 16.43 -17.46
N GLY A 35 4.00 15.50 -18.23
CA GLY A 35 5.44 15.44 -18.47
C GLY A 35 6.27 15.19 -17.20
N ALA A 36 5.71 14.48 -16.21
CA ALA A 36 6.40 14.21 -14.96
C ALA A 36 7.63 13.31 -15.15
N LYS A 37 8.71 13.60 -14.41
CA LYS A 37 9.94 12.78 -14.42
C LYS A 37 9.77 11.40 -13.76
N THR A 38 8.83 11.29 -12.82
CA THR A 38 8.58 10.03 -12.11
C THR A 38 7.79 9.10 -13.01
N LYS A 39 8.26 7.86 -13.13
CA LYS A 39 7.55 6.80 -13.84
C LYS A 39 6.87 5.89 -12.83
N VAL A 40 5.60 5.57 -13.13
CA VAL A 40 4.85 4.58 -12.37
C VAL A 40 4.76 3.30 -13.20
N ASP A 41 5.29 2.19 -12.69
CA ASP A 41 5.12 0.87 -13.28
C ASP A 41 3.97 0.12 -12.60
N PRO A 42 2.84 -0.11 -13.30
CA PRO A 42 1.66 -0.74 -12.70
C PRO A 42 1.91 -2.19 -12.29
N LEU A 43 2.78 -2.91 -13.00
CA LEU A 43 3.09 -4.30 -12.70
C LEU A 43 3.85 -4.42 -11.37
N THR A 44 4.89 -3.61 -11.16
CA THR A 44 5.65 -3.56 -9.91
C THR A 44 4.75 -3.25 -8.72
N ALA A 45 3.84 -2.28 -8.83
CA ALA A 45 2.90 -1.96 -7.77
C ALA A 45 1.93 -3.11 -7.49
N THR A 46 1.48 -3.81 -8.54
CA THR A 46 0.59 -4.97 -8.41
C THR A 46 1.29 -6.15 -7.74
N ILE A 47 2.56 -6.40 -8.07
CA ILE A 47 3.39 -7.42 -7.39
C ILE A 47 3.54 -7.06 -5.91
N GLY A 48 3.78 -5.79 -5.58
CA GLY A 48 3.82 -5.33 -4.19
C GLY A 48 2.53 -5.63 -3.42
N VAL A 49 1.36 -5.40 -4.02
CA VAL A 49 0.07 -5.74 -3.41
C VAL A 49 -0.19 -7.25 -3.37
N ALA A 50 0.27 -8.01 -4.36
CA ALA A 50 0.18 -9.47 -4.33
C ALA A 50 0.99 -10.04 -3.17
N LEU A 51 2.22 -9.57 -2.97
CA LEU A 51 3.06 -9.93 -1.82
C LEU A 51 2.37 -9.56 -0.50
N TRP A 52 1.75 -8.37 -0.44
CA TRP A 52 0.93 -7.96 0.70
C TRP A 52 -0.24 -8.93 0.96
N SER A 53 -0.90 -9.40 -0.10
CA SER A 53 -2.13 -10.22 0.01
C SER A 53 -1.88 -11.68 0.39
N LEU A 54 -0.65 -12.20 0.20
CA LEU A 54 -0.32 -13.61 0.46
C LEU A 54 -0.29 -13.97 1.95
N THR A 55 -0.19 -12.98 2.83
CA THR A 55 0.13 -13.20 4.26
C THR A 55 -0.99 -12.83 5.23
N PHE A 56 -2.08 -12.21 4.76
CA PHE A 56 -3.31 -11.88 5.52
C PHE A 56 -4.00 -13.06 6.24
N LEU A 57 -3.44 -14.28 6.20
CA LEU A 57 -3.98 -15.50 6.79
C LEU A 57 -3.14 -16.09 7.94
N HIS A 58 -2.08 -15.42 8.41
CA HIS A 58 -1.20 -15.97 9.44
C HIS A 58 -1.38 -15.30 10.81
N TYR A 59 -2.29 -15.84 11.62
CA TYR A 59 -2.35 -15.53 13.05
C TYR A 59 -1.47 -16.54 13.81
N SER A 60 -0.15 -16.48 13.60
CA SER A 60 0.78 -17.44 14.20
C SER A 60 1.96 -16.73 14.88
N THR A 61 2.43 -17.32 15.98
CA THR A 61 3.56 -16.81 16.78
C THR A 61 4.91 -17.37 16.34
N GLU A 62 4.96 -18.23 15.31
CA GLU A 62 6.23 -18.79 14.84
C GLU A 62 7.12 -17.71 14.21
N PRO A 63 8.45 -17.72 14.46
CA PRO A 63 9.36 -16.68 13.97
C PRO A 63 9.31 -16.43 12.45
N LEU A 64 9.04 -17.48 11.67
CA LEU A 64 8.89 -17.37 10.21
C LEU A 64 7.69 -16.48 9.82
N PHE A 65 6.54 -16.64 10.47
CA PHE A 65 5.35 -15.86 10.15
C PHE A 65 5.51 -14.40 10.61
N VAL A 66 6.14 -14.17 11.76
CA VAL A 66 6.50 -12.82 12.20
C VAL A 66 7.41 -12.10 11.19
N ALA A 67 8.39 -12.80 10.61
CA ALA A 67 9.24 -12.23 9.56
C ALA A 67 8.46 -11.93 8.27
N LEU A 68 7.49 -12.78 7.92
CA LEU A 68 6.61 -12.56 6.77
C LEU A 68 5.69 -11.35 6.98
N ASP A 69 5.12 -11.17 8.18
CA ASP A 69 4.30 -10.01 8.51
C ASP A 69 5.11 -8.70 8.46
N MET A 70 6.39 -8.73 8.85
CA MET A 70 7.29 -7.58 8.71
C MET A 70 7.53 -7.22 7.23
N ILE A 71 7.78 -8.23 6.38
CA ILE A 71 7.94 -8.04 4.92
C ILE A 71 6.65 -7.48 4.32
N GLU A 72 5.50 -7.97 4.80
CA GLU A 72 4.17 -7.50 4.42
C GLU A 72 3.99 -6.01 4.70
N LEU A 73 4.25 -5.59 5.95
CA LEU A 73 4.10 -4.19 6.35
C LEU A 73 5.02 -3.28 5.53
N LEU A 74 6.25 -3.71 5.29
CA LEU A 74 7.20 -2.98 4.44
C LEU A 74 6.70 -2.85 3.01
N ALA A 75 6.18 -3.93 2.42
CA ALA A 75 5.62 -3.93 1.07
C ALA A 75 4.38 -3.01 0.97
N ALA A 76 3.45 -3.11 1.91
CA ALA A 76 2.27 -2.26 1.98
C ALA A 76 2.65 -0.77 2.11
N THR A 77 3.56 -0.45 3.03
CA THR A 77 4.06 0.92 3.23
C THR A 77 4.73 1.44 1.96
N ALA A 78 5.56 0.64 1.31
CA ALA A 78 6.24 1.02 0.07
C ALA A 78 5.25 1.33 -1.05
N VAL A 79 4.23 0.48 -1.25
CA VAL A 79 3.19 0.68 -2.28
C VAL A 79 2.39 1.97 -2.02
N VAL A 80 2.00 2.21 -0.76
CA VAL A 80 1.24 3.42 -0.37
C VAL A 80 2.07 4.68 -0.61
N VAL A 81 3.30 4.73 -0.09
CA VAL A 81 4.20 5.89 -0.26
C VAL A 81 4.50 6.12 -1.74
N TYR A 82 4.72 5.07 -2.51
CA TYR A 82 4.97 5.13 -3.95
C TYR A 82 3.79 5.76 -4.71
N GLY A 83 2.58 5.23 -4.53
CA GLY A 83 1.37 5.75 -5.19
C GLY A 83 1.07 7.19 -4.79
N GLN A 84 1.26 7.52 -3.52
CA GLN A 84 0.95 8.84 -2.99
C GLN A 84 1.91 9.93 -3.47
N ARG A 85 3.21 9.63 -3.55
CA ARG A 85 4.21 10.54 -4.16
C ARG A 85 3.91 10.79 -5.63
N ALA A 86 3.55 9.75 -6.37
CA ALA A 86 3.15 9.86 -7.77
C ALA A 86 1.89 10.74 -7.94
N LEU A 87 0.87 10.54 -7.10
CA LEU A 87 -0.33 11.36 -7.11
C LEU A 87 -0.03 12.83 -6.79
N ASN A 88 0.75 13.10 -5.74
CA ASN A 88 1.12 14.48 -5.37
C ASN A 88 1.86 15.17 -6.52
N GLN A 89 2.77 14.46 -7.20
CA GLN A 89 3.46 15.02 -8.35
C GLN A 89 2.52 15.35 -9.52
N TYR A 90 1.57 14.47 -9.83
CA TYR A 90 0.55 14.76 -10.84
C TYR A 90 -0.25 16.02 -10.45
N TRP A 91 -0.73 16.09 -9.20
CA TRP A 91 -1.55 17.21 -8.74
C TRP A 91 -0.80 18.54 -8.70
N ARG A 92 0.51 18.54 -8.46
CA ARG A 92 1.37 19.72 -8.58
C ARG A 92 1.55 20.20 -10.02
N ALA A 93 1.63 19.27 -10.97
CA ALA A 93 2.01 19.57 -12.35
C ALA A 93 0.82 19.80 -13.28
N ARG A 94 -0.39 19.37 -12.91
CA ARG A 94 -1.57 19.55 -13.74
C ARG A 94 -1.99 21.04 -13.84
N PRO A 95 -2.66 21.45 -14.93
CA PRO A 95 -3.27 22.77 -15.02
C PRO A 95 -4.43 22.96 -14.03
N GLY A 96 -4.58 24.18 -13.51
CA GLY A 96 -5.68 24.59 -12.62
C GLY A 96 -5.22 25.04 -11.24
N PRO A 97 -6.15 25.32 -10.32
CA PRO A 97 -5.82 25.69 -8.95
C PRO A 97 -4.98 24.63 -8.26
N SER A 98 -4.04 25.07 -7.41
CA SER A 98 -3.26 24.18 -6.57
C SER A 98 -4.21 23.34 -5.70
N ILE A 99 -3.93 22.05 -5.66
CA ILE A 99 -4.60 21.13 -4.74
C ILE A 99 -3.59 20.83 -3.63
N GLU A 100 -4.07 20.90 -2.39
CA GLU A 100 -3.29 20.51 -1.23
C GLU A 100 -2.83 19.05 -1.36
N GLU A 101 -1.54 18.83 -1.13
CA GLU A 101 -0.97 17.49 -1.14
C GLU A 101 -1.65 16.62 -0.09
N ARG A 102 -1.91 15.36 -0.45
CA ARG A 102 -2.42 14.40 0.51
C ARG A 102 -1.25 13.61 1.11
N VAL A 103 -1.46 13.15 2.34
CA VAL A 103 -0.50 12.87 3.44
C VAL A 103 -0.25 14.10 4.29
N LEU A 104 -1.15 14.31 5.22
CA LEU A 104 -1.02 15.29 6.29
C LEU A 104 0.09 14.83 7.27
N PRO A 105 0.69 15.74 8.04
CA PRO A 105 1.53 15.36 9.18
C PRO A 105 0.86 14.36 10.13
N ALA A 106 -0.47 14.44 10.26
CA ALA A 106 -1.26 13.48 11.02
C ALA A 106 -1.28 12.07 10.41
N ASP A 107 -1.26 11.93 9.08
CA ASP A 107 -1.19 10.63 8.41
C ASP A 107 0.15 9.95 8.67
N TRP A 108 1.24 10.73 8.73
CA TRP A 108 2.56 10.24 9.15
C TRP A 108 2.58 9.77 10.59
N ILE A 109 1.91 10.50 11.50
CA ILE A 109 1.79 10.09 12.90
C ILE A 109 0.97 8.80 13.01
N ALA A 110 -0.18 8.72 12.34
CA ALA A 110 -1.03 7.53 12.35
C ALA A 110 -0.32 6.30 11.77
N MET A 111 0.41 6.46 10.66
CA MET A 111 1.27 5.41 10.11
C MET A 111 2.39 5.03 11.09
N GLY A 112 3.03 6.00 11.74
CA GLY A 112 4.06 5.76 12.74
C GLY A 112 3.54 5.00 13.95
N LEU A 113 2.34 5.33 14.45
CA LEU A 113 1.67 4.61 15.54
C LEU A 113 1.24 3.21 15.13
N ALA A 114 0.70 3.03 13.93
CA ALA A 114 0.35 1.71 13.40
C ALA A 114 1.60 0.81 13.26
N ALA A 115 2.70 1.37 12.75
CA ALA A 115 3.98 0.68 12.67
C ALA A 115 4.54 0.36 14.07
N ALA A 116 4.50 1.30 15.01
CA ALA A 116 4.97 1.07 16.38
C ALA A 116 4.14 0.00 17.12
N TYR A 117 2.81 0.04 16.97
CA TYR A 117 1.91 -0.97 17.53
C TYR A 117 2.19 -2.35 16.95
N PHE A 118 2.34 -2.44 15.62
CA PHE A 118 2.72 -3.67 14.96
C PHE A 118 4.09 -4.18 15.43
N LEU A 119 5.10 -3.31 15.50
CA LEU A 119 6.43 -3.65 16.03
C LEU A 119 6.36 -4.11 17.49
N SER A 120 5.48 -3.54 18.31
CA SER A 120 5.30 -3.98 19.69
C SER A 120 4.73 -5.40 19.77
N TRP A 121 3.84 -5.78 18.86
CA TRP A 121 3.36 -7.15 18.71
C TRP A 121 4.48 -8.09 18.27
N VAL A 122 5.24 -7.72 17.23
CA VAL A 122 6.43 -8.45 16.79
C VAL A 122 7.40 -8.68 17.95
N LEU A 123 7.74 -7.63 18.70
CA LEU A 123 8.64 -7.74 19.85
C LEU A 123 8.06 -8.62 20.95
N THR A 124 6.76 -8.54 21.22
CA THR A 124 6.10 -9.42 22.20
C THR A 124 6.25 -10.88 21.81
N TYR A 125 6.14 -11.21 20.53
CA TYR A 125 6.28 -12.58 20.02
C TYR A 125 7.73 -13.08 19.96
N VAL A 126 8.71 -12.20 19.71
CA VAL A 126 10.12 -12.60 19.60
C VAL A 126 10.84 -12.61 20.95
N THR A 127 10.33 -11.87 21.95
CA THR A 127 10.92 -11.79 23.30
C THR A 127 10.21 -12.64 24.35
N THR A 128 9.06 -13.27 24.02
CA THR A 128 8.48 -14.27 24.92
C THR A 128 9.39 -15.51 24.93
N ALA A 129 10.01 -15.78 26.08
CA ALA A 129 10.83 -16.97 26.25
C ALA A 129 9.98 -18.22 26.05
N THR A 130 10.37 -19.05 25.07
CA THR A 130 9.95 -20.45 25.04
C THR A 130 10.53 -21.13 26.28
N ASN A 131 9.66 -21.58 27.19
CA ASN A 131 10.03 -22.43 28.32
C ASN A 131 10.78 -23.68 27.85
#